data_AF-A0A966L1U4-F1
#
_entry.id   AF-A0A966L1U4-F1
#
_cell.length_a   1.000
_cell.length_b   1.000
_cell.length_c   1.000
_cell.angle_alpha   90.00
_cell.angle_beta   90.00
_cell.angle_gamma   90.00
#
_symmetry.space_group_name_H-M   'P 1'
#
loop_
_entity.id
_entity.type
_entity.pdbx_description
1 polymer ?
#
loop_
_entity_poly.entity_id
_entity_poly.type
_entity_poly.pdbx_seq_one_letter_code
_entity_poly.pdbx_strand_id
1 'polypeptide(L)' 'VMGGANSEISEKTNAIIIEAANFEPVQIRKTSQKLGLRTESSMRFEKSLDPNLCELAIAR' A
#
# COMPACT_ATOMS: atom_id res chain seq x y z
N VAL A 1 2.67 2.07 -3.64
CA VAL A 1 2.39 3.10 -4.68
C VAL A 1 0.94 2.96 -5.18
N MET A 2 0.56 1.95 -5.94
CA MET A 2 -0.84 1.68 -6.27
C MET A 2 -1.02 0.18 -6.56
N GLY A 3 -2.22 -0.36 -6.34
CA GLY A 3 -2.56 -1.72 -6.76
C GLY A 3 -2.64 -1.84 -8.29
N GLY A 4 -2.58 -3.07 -8.80
CA GLY A 4 -2.71 -3.34 -10.23
C GLY A 4 -4.17 -3.62 -10.64
N ALA A 5 -4.52 -3.28 -11.88
CA ALA A 5 -5.87 -3.51 -12.42
C ALA A 5 -6.29 -4.99 -12.42
N ASN A 6 -5.34 -5.91 -12.63
CA ASN A 6 -5.62 -7.35 -12.66
C ASN A 6 -6.02 -7.92 -11.29
N SER A 7 -5.74 -7.21 -10.21
CA SER A 7 -6.03 -7.62 -8.83
C SER A 7 -7.00 -6.66 -8.12
N GLU A 8 -7.57 -5.71 -8.85
CA GLU A 8 -8.52 -4.74 -8.30
C GLU A 8 -9.84 -5.43 -7.95
N ILE A 9 -10.46 -4.98 -6.85
CA ILE A 9 -11.79 -5.47 -6.46
C ILE A 9 -12.81 -4.94 -7.47
N SER A 10 -13.68 -5.83 -7.95
CA SER A 10 -14.76 -5.50 -8.87
C SER A 10 -16.12 -5.91 -8.30
N GLU A 11 -17.21 -5.53 -8.97
CA GLU A 11 -18.57 -5.94 -8.59
C GLU A 11 -18.78 -7.46 -8.53
N LYS A 12 -17.91 -8.24 -9.20
CA LYS A 12 -17.97 -9.70 -9.23
C LYS A 12 -17.13 -10.37 -8.13
N THR A 13 -16.37 -9.59 -7.36
CA THR A 13 -15.47 -10.12 -6.33
C THR A 13 -16.27 -10.64 -5.14
N ASN A 14 -16.15 -11.93 -4.84
CA ASN A 14 -16.85 -12.62 -3.74
C ASN A 14 -15.94 -13.08 -2.61
N ALA A 15 -14.63 -13.00 -2.81
CA ALA A 15 -13.61 -13.28 -1.81
C ALA A 15 -12.47 -12.27 -1.97
N ILE A 16 -11.90 -11.83 -0.85
CA ILE A 16 -10.85 -10.83 -0.81
C ILE A 16 -9.71 -11.29 0.09
N ILE A 17 -8.52 -10.76 -0.17
CA ILE A 17 -7.35 -10.86 0.71
C ILE A 17 -7.01 -9.42 1.11
N ILE A 18 -6.76 -9.20 2.39
CA ILE A 18 -6.33 -7.91 2.92
C ILE A 18 -4.81 -7.94 3.07
N GLU A 19 -4.12 -6.97 2.48
CA GLU A 19 -2.69 -6.77 2.65
C GLU A 19 -2.43 -5.63 3.64
N ALA A 20 -1.71 -5.92 4.72
CA ALA A 20 -1.14 -4.93 5.63
C ALA A 20 0.36 -5.15 5.73
N ALA A 21 1.14 -4.18 5.24
CA ALA A 21 2.58 -4.29 5.15
C ALA A 21 3.26 -2.96 5.51
N ASN A 22 4.52 -3.06 5.93
CA ASN A 22 5.41 -1.91 6.12
C ASN A 22 6.52 -1.98 5.08
N PHE A 23 6.66 -0.93 4.27
CA PHE A 23 7.58 -0.89 3.13
C PHE A 23 8.75 0.05 3.39
N GLU A 24 9.89 -0.23 2.76
CA GLU A 24 11.08 0.62 2.84
C GLU A 24 10.79 2.04 2.29
N PRO A 25 10.83 3.09 3.14
CA PRO A 25 10.43 4.45 2.76
C PRO A 25 11.20 5.01 1.57
N VAL A 26 12.51 4.73 1.49
CA VAL A 26 13.36 5.22 0.40
C VAL A 26 12.95 4.59 -0.94
N GLN A 27 12.57 3.32 -0.95
CA GLN A 27 12.15 2.63 -2.16
C GLN A 27 10.78 3.12 -2.64
N ILE A 28 9.84 3.36 -1.72
CA ILE A 28 8.53 3.92 -2.07
C ILE A 28 8.70 5.32 -2.69
N ARG A 29 9.52 6.18 -2.08
CA ARG A 29 9.79 7.53 -2.60
C ARG A 29 10.34 7.50 -4.02
N LYS A 30 11.38 6.69 -4.24
CA LYS A 30 12.03 6.58 -5.55
C LYS A 30 11.07 6.04 -6.60
N THR A 31 10.28 5.02 -6.26
CA THR A 31 9.34 4.39 -7.19
C THR A 31 8.15 5.31 -7.52
N SER A 32 7.57 5.95 -6.51
CA SER A 32 6.50 6.96 -6.65
C SER A 32 6.92 8.09 -7.59
N GLN A 33 8.11 8.67 -7.37
CA GLN A 33 8.66 9.73 -8.23
C GLN A 33 8.94 9.26 -9.65
N LYS A 34 9.56 8.07 -9.81
CA LYS A 34 9.88 7.51 -11.13
C LYS A 34 8.63 7.27 -11.98
N LEU A 35 7.54 6.83 -11.36
CA LEU A 35 6.28 6.53 -12.05
C LEU A 35 5.33 7.74 -12.13
N GLY A 36 5.64 8.85 -11.46
CA GLY A 36 4.73 10.00 -11.35
C GLY A 36 3.45 9.68 -10.56
N LEU A 37 3.46 8.63 -9.73
CA LEU A 37 2.27 8.11 -9.04
C LEU A 37 2.30 8.48 -7.56
N ARG A 38 1.81 9.68 -7.25
CA ARG A 38 1.69 10.16 -5.87
C ARG A 38 0.29 9.86 -5.32
N THR A 39 0.21 8.84 -4.46
CA THR A 39 -1.01 8.40 -3.78
C THR A 39 -0.91 8.63 -2.27
N GLU A 40 -2.06 8.66 -1.58
CA GLU A 40 -2.11 8.68 -0.10
C GLU A 40 -1.26 7.57 0.53
N SER A 41 -1.32 6.36 -0.02
CA SER A 41 -0.48 5.22 0.41
C SER A 41 1.01 5.55 0.29
N SER A 42 1.47 6.01 -0.89
CA SER A 42 2.87 6.37 -1.08
C SER A 42 3.33 7.47 -0.12
N MET A 43 2.51 8.51 0.08
CA MET A 43 2.85 9.64 0.96
C MET A 43 2.99 9.24 2.43
N ARG A 44 2.25 8.23 2.88
CA ARG A 44 2.36 7.69 4.24
C ARG A 44 3.61 6.84 4.39
N PHE A 45 3.84 5.91 3.47
CA PHE A 45 5.00 5.02 3.55
C PHE A 45 6.34 5.74 3.38
N GLU A 46 6.41 6.83 2.60
CA GLU A 46 7.62 7.66 2.48
C GLU A 46 8.04 8.34 3.80
N LYS A 47 7.13 8.44 4.77
CA LYS A 47 7.37 9.08 6.08
C LYS A 47 7.67 8.10 7.21
N SER A 48 7.92 6.83 6.88
CA SER A 48 8.21 5.76 7.85
C SER A 48 7.06 5.54 8.85
N LEU A 49 6.20 4.57 8.55
CA LEU A 49 5.17 4.14 9.50
C LEU A 49 5.77 3.22 10.57
N ASP A 50 5.17 3.20 11.75
CA ASP A 50 5.55 2.28 12.82
C ASP A 50 5.42 0.81 12.34
N PRO A 51 6.50 0.01 12.35
CA PRO A 51 6.48 -1.37 11.88
C PRO A 51 5.56 -2.30 12.69
N ASN A 52 5.19 -1.93 13.92
CA ASN A 52 4.34 -2.76 14.78
C ASN A 52 2.83 -2.58 14.50
N LEU A 53 2.45 -1.63 13.62
CA LEU A 53 1.03 -1.34 13.37
C LEU A 53 0.35 -2.33 12.43
N CYS A 54 1.07 -3.12 11.64
CA CYS A 54 0.48 -3.96 10.60
C CYS A 54 -0.52 -4.98 11.18
N GLU A 55 -0.16 -5.65 12.28
CA GLU A 55 -1.01 -6.66 12.92
C GLU A 55 -2.28 -6.04 13.52
N LEU A 56 -2.15 -4.88 14.18
CA LEU A 56 -3.31 -4.16 14.71
C LEU A 56 -4.20 -3.64 13.59
N ALA A 57 -3.62 -3.16 12.49
CA ALA A 57 -4.36 -2.58 11.37
C ALA A 57 -5.14 -3.63 10.58
N ILE A 58 -4.60 -4.84 10.42
CA ILE A 58 -5.29 -5.91 9.67
C ILE A 58 -6.42 -6.57 10.47
N ALA A 59 -6.33 -6.54 11.80
CA ALA A 59 -7.33 -7.11 12.70
C ALA A 59 -8.53 -6.18 12.99
N ARG A 60 -8.50 -4.94 12.47
CA ARG A 60 -9.56 -3.92 12.63
C ARG A 60 -10.51 -3.91 11.44
#